data_AF-A0A817LHM5-F1
#
_entry.id   AF-A0A817LHM5-F1
#
_cell.length_a   1.000
_cell.length_b   1.000
_cell.length_c   1.000
_cell.angle_alpha   90.00
_cell.angle_beta   90.00
_cell.angle_gamma   90.00
#
_symmetry.space_group_name_H-M   'P 1'
#
loop_
_entity.id
_entity.type
_entity.pdbx_description
1 polymer ?
#
loop_
_entity_poly.entity_id
_entity_poly.type
_entity_poly.pdbx_seq_one_letter_code
_entity_poly.pdbx_strand_id
1 'polypeptide(L)'
;MNKFAAKTLSIDVIRTSLHPTVVYLNRQIILLLSSLGIGDQIFLSLQDAMLKMLKALEGNFLEACETLKKLNNFDKNGYHGFLIAYLKHLREQRDPFVRQLTYVIRTSLIKELRRKAKIFVPNSWSLLGVVDESRTLNYGEVFIQIDSSNEQRDEPTGEIFRGPVVVTRNPCFHPGM
;
A
#
# COMPACT_ATOMS: atom_id res chain seq x y z
N MET A 1 -9.72 -27.21 -3.21
CA MET A 1 -9.14 -27.79 -1.98
C MET A 1 -10.30 -28.30 -1.12
N ASN A 2 -10.50 -29.62 -1.05
CA ASN A 2 -11.63 -30.18 -0.29
C ASN A 2 -11.21 -30.41 1.16
N LYS A 3 -11.79 -29.65 2.10
CA LYS A 3 -11.57 -29.88 3.54
C LYS A 3 -12.46 -31.00 4.09
N PHE A 4 -13.69 -31.11 3.60
CA PHE A 4 -14.68 -32.12 4.02
C PHE A 4 -15.60 -32.47 2.84
N ALA A 5 -16.31 -33.61 2.94
CA ALA A 5 -17.31 -33.99 1.94
C ALA A 5 -18.52 -33.04 2.01
N ALA A 6 -18.85 -32.42 0.88
CA ALA A 6 -19.98 -31.50 0.74
C ALA A 6 -20.83 -31.89 -0.47
N LYS A 7 -22.15 -31.68 -0.37
CA LYS A 7 -23.11 -31.97 -1.46
C LYS A 7 -23.41 -30.75 -2.34
N THR A 8 -23.01 -29.56 -1.92
CA THR A 8 -23.35 -28.30 -2.59
C THR A 8 -22.22 -27.88 -3.54
N LEU A 9 -22.59 -27.34 -4.71
CA LEU A 9 -21.68 -26.80 -5.73
C LEU A 9 -21.71 -25.26 -5.78
N SER A 10 -22.09 -24.60 -4.69
CA SER A 10 -22.15 -23.14 -4.61
C SER A 10 -20.75 -22.53 -4.55
N ILE A 11 -20.59 -21.37 -5.18
CA ILE A 11 -19.35 -20.59 -5.16
C ILE A 11 -19.60 -19.32 -4.36
N ASP A 12 -18.85 -19.14 -3.27
CA ASP A 12 -18.88 -17.93 -2.45
C ASP A 12 -17.57 -17.15 -2.63
N VAL A 13 -17.67 -15.89 -3.05
CA VAL A 13 -16.52 -15.02 -3.30
C VAL A 13 -16.25 -14.15 -2.07
N ILE A 14 -15.13 -14.40 -1.39
CA ILE A 14 -14.75 -13.66 -0.17
C ILE A 14 -13.97 -12.37 -0.50
N ARG A 15 -13.14 -12.43 -1.54
CA ARG A 15 -12.27 -11.32 -1.96
C ARG A 15 -11.85 -11.52 -3.41
N THR A 16 -11.67 -10.41 -4.11
CA THR A 16 -11.15 -10.34 -5.47
C THR A 16 -9.81 -9.61 -5.49
N SER A 17 -9.10 -9.65 -6.62
CA SER A 17 -7.82 -8.94 -6.84
C SER A 17 -7.99 -7.43 -7.05
N LEU A 18 -8.99 -6.80 -6.41
CA LEU A 18 -9.26 -5.37 -6.55
C LEU A 18 -8.26 -4.54 -5.70
N HIS A 19 -7.69 -3.53 -6.36
CA HIS A 19 -6.80 -2.48 -5.86
C HIS A 19 -5.55 -2.96 -5.10
N PRO A 20 -4.35 -2.83 -5.70
CA PRO A 20 -3.12 -3.14 -5.00
C PRO A 20 -2.93 -2.13 -3.85
N THR A 21 -2.65 -2.61 -2.65
CA THR A 21 -2.47 -1.74 -1.48
C THR A 21 -1.00 -1.42 -1.25
N VAL A 22 -0.65 -0.18 -0.89
CA VAL A 22 0.76 0.18 -0.63
C VAL A 22 1.28 -0.54 0.61
N VAL A 23 2.54 -0.97 0.57
CA VAL A 23 3.15 -1.68 1.69
C VAL A 23 3.68 -0.68 2.72
N TYR A 24 3.56 -1.07 3.97
CA TYR A 24 4.22 -0.42 5.08
C TYR A 24 5.16 -1.42 5.73
N LEU A 25 6.38 -0.99 6.04
CA LEU A 25 7.21 -1.72 6.98
C LEU A 25 6.52 -1.71 8.34
N ASN A 26 6.73 -2.78 9.09
CA ASN A 26 6.40 -2.86 10.50
C ASN A 26 7.66 -3.31 11.24
N ARG A 27 7.61 -3.31 12.58
CA ARG A 27 8.76 -3.74 13.40
C ARG A 27 9.32 -5.12 13.02
N GLN A 28 8.46 -6.08 12.67
CA GLN A 28 8.90 -7.44 12.34
C GLN A 28 9.69 -7.46 11.04
N ILE A 29 9.20 -6.77 10.01
CA ILE A 29 9.90 -6.67 8.71
C ILE A 29 11.19 -5.87 8.87
N ILE A 30 11.20 -4.79 9.65
CA ILE A 30 12.43 -4.01 9.91
C ILE A 30 13.49 -4.89 10.56
N LEU A 31 13.13 -5.65 11.60
CA LEU A 31 14.06 -6.56 12.28
C LEU A 31 14.60 -7.64 11.33
N LEU A 32 13.74 -8.22 10.50
CA LEU A 32 14.12 -9.21 9.49
C LEU A 32 15.11 -8.64 8.47
N LEU A 33 14.81 -7.47 7.93
CA LEU A 33 15.69 -6.81 6.97
C LEU A 33 17.03 -6.41 7.61
N SER A 34 17.00 -5.99 8.87
CA SER A 34 18.22 -5.68 9.64
C SER A 34 19.09 -6.93 9.83
N SER A 35 18.50 -8.09 10.14
CA SER A 35 19.26 -9.34 10.29
C SER A 35 19.83 -9.87 8.97
N LEU A 36 19.24 -9.47 7.84
CA LEU A 36 19.78 -9.71 6.49
C LEU A 36 20.86 -8.69 6.08
N GLY A 37 21.24 -7.76 6.97
CA GLY A 37 22.33 -6.81 6.75
C GLY A 37 21.91 -5.45 6.18
N ILE A 38 20.61 -5.15 6.10
CA ILE A 38 20.14 -3.80 5.73
C ILE A 38 20.43 -2.84 6.88
N GLY A 39 21.22 -1.81 6.62
CA GLY A 39 21.60 -0.82 7.63
C GLY A 39 20.44 0.09 8.07
N ASP A 40 20.42 0.44 9.36
CA ASP A 40 19.36 1.23 9.99
C ASP A 40 19.09 2.58 9.30
N GLN A 41 20.12 3.17 8.68
CA GLN A 41 20.03 4.44 7.97
C GLN A 41 19.00 4.40 6.82
N ILE A 42 18.79 3.22 6.22
CA ILE A 42 17.78 3.05 5.17
C ILE A 42 16.38 3.21 5.78
N PHE A 43 16.10 2.59 6.92
CA PHE A 43 14.79 2.73 7.59
C PHE A 43 14.56 4.16 8.10
N LEU A 44 15.61 4.80 8.62
CA LEU A 44 15.54 6.20 9.04
C LEU A 44 15.28 7.14 7.87
N SER A 45 15.93 6.93 6.72
CA SER A 45 15.68 7.75 5.53
C SER A 45 14.25 7.58 5.00
N LEU A 46 13.68 6.37 5.03
CA LEU A 46 12.28 6.12 4.69
C LEU A 46 11.32 6.78 5.68
N GLN A 47 11.64 6.73 6.98
CA GLN A 47 10.88 7.44 8.01
C GLN A 47 10.89 8.95 7.77
N ASP A 48 12.05 9.55 7.47
CA ASP A 48 12.18 10.97 7.19
C ASP A 48 11.42 11.38 5.93
N ALA A 49 11.49 10.57 4.87
CA ALA A 49 10.72 10.78 3.66
C ALA A 49 9.21 10.75 3.93
N MET A 50 8.74 9.79 4.75
CA MET A 50 7.35 9.72 5.18
C MET A 50 6.95 10.96 6.01
N LEU A 51 7.79 11.43 6.93
CA LEU A 51 7.51 12.63 7.72
C LEU A 51 7.43 13.89 6.84
N LYS A 52 8.32 14.04 5.85
CA LYS A 52 8.26 15.14 4.87
C LYS A 52 6.97 15.08 4.07
N MET A 53 6.58 13.90 3.60
CA MET A 53 5.32 13.69 2.90
C MET A 53 4.11 14.06 3.80
N LEU A 54 4.09 13.64 5.06
CA LEU A 54 3.01 13.99 5.99
C LEU A 54 2.97 15.48 6.32
N LYS A 55 4.11 16.19 6.25
CA LYS A 55 4.13 17.66 6.36
C LYS A 55 3.46 18.35 5.18
N ALA A 56 3.60 17.80 3.97
CA ALA A 56 2.97 18.33 2.77
C ALA A 56 1.42 18.31 2.80
N LEU A 57 0.81 17.53 3.71
CA LEU A 57 -0.64 17.60 3.96
C LEU A 57 -1.10 18.98 4.49
N GLU A 58 -0.21 19.70 5.20
CA GLU A 58 -0.47 21.07 5.69
C GLU A 58 -0.08 22.15 4.68
N GLY A 59 0.48 21.75 3.52
CA GLY A 59 0.88 22.65 2.45
C GLY A 59 -0.30 23.15 1.63
N ASN A 60 -0.04 23.43 0.35
CA ASN A 60 -1.11 23.83 -0.57
C ASN A 60 -2.04 22.65 -0.92
N PHE A 61 -3.19 22.95 -1.52
CA PHE A 61 -4.19 21.91 -1.83
C PHE A 61 -3.67 20.85 -2.81
N LEU A 62 -2.74 21.20 -3.70
CA LEU A 62 -2.14 20.28 -4.67
C LEU A 62 -1.27 19.24 -3.95
N GLU A 63 -0.37 19.69 -3.10
CA GLU A 63 0.51 18.85 -2.28
C GLU A 63 -0.28 17.91 -1.37
N ALA A 64 -1.37 18.40 -0.77
CA ALA A 64 -2.24 17.57 0.04
C ALA A 64 -2.97 16.51 -0.80
N CYS A 65 -3.50 16.88 -1.97
CA CYS A 65 -4.12 15.91 -2.88
C CYS A 65 -3.14 14.83 -3.35
N GLU A 66 -1.92 15.22 -3.74
CA GLU A 66 -0.89 14.27 -4.14
C GLU A 66 -0.48 13.34 -3.01
N THR A 67 -0.33 13.89 -1.80
CA THR A 67 0.00 13.10 -0.62
C THR A 67 -1.12 12.12 -0.28
N LEU A 68 -2.38 12.57 -0.29
CA LEU A 68 -3.53 11.70 -0.08
C LEU A 68 -3.63 10.61 -1.15
N LYS A 69 -3.31 10.91 -2.42
CA LYS A 69 -3.23 9.92 -3.51
C LYS A 69 -2.10 8.89 -3.30
N LYS A 70 -0.94 9.30 -2.77
CA LYS A 70 0.14 8.37 -2.42
C LYS A 70 -0.23 7.48 -1.23
N LEU A 71 -1.00 8.04 -0.28
CA LEU A 71 -1.52 7.34 0.88
C LEU A 71 -2.78 6.51 0.59
N ASN A 72 -3.36 6.62 -0.61
CA ASN A 72 -4.75 6.26 -0.98
C ASN A 72 -5.15 4.80 -0.76
N ASN A 73 -4.21 3.96 -0.32
CA ASN A 73 -4.44 2.58 0.08
C ASN A 73 -4.65 2.38 1.59
N PHE A 74 -4.78 3.47 2.36
CA PHE A 74 -5.33 3.42 3.72
C PHE A 74 -6.87 3.48 3.75
N ASP A 75 -7.51 3.72 2.60
CA ASP A 75 -8.93 4.02 2.55
C ASP A 75 -9.80 2.79 2.46
N LYS A 76 -9.85 2.01 3.55
CA LYS A 76 -10.87 0.97 3.70
C LYS A 76 -12.29 1.56 3.78
N ASN A 77 -12.42 2.87 4.02
CA ASN A 77 -13.66 3.51 4.45
C ASN A 77 -14.14 4.67 3.55
N GLY A 78 -13.46 4.98 2.44
CA GLY A 78 -13.84 6.02 1.45
C GLY A 78 -13.52 7.49 1.81
N TYR A 79 -12.88 7.77 2.95
CA TYR A 79 -12.60 9.14 3.42
C TYR A 79 -11.51 9.86 2.63
N HIS A 80 -10.48 9.15 2.18
CA HIS A 80 -9.43 9.76 1.35
C HIS A 80 -9.98 10.14 -0.03
N GLY A 81 -10.83 9.30 -0.61
CA GLY A 81 -11.54 9.59 -1.85
C GLY A 81 -12.41 10.84 -1.74
N PHE A 82 -13.21 10.94 -0.67
CA PHE A 82 -14.00 12.13 -0.37
C PHE A 82 -13.13 13.38 -0.24
N LEU A 83 -12.04 13.33 0.55
CA LEU A 83 -11.13 14.45 0.74
C LEU A 83 -10.50 14.92 -0.56
N ILE A 84 -10.04 14.01 -1.41
CA ILE A 84 -9.43 14.35 -2.70
C ILE A 84 -10.46 15.03 -3.60
N ALA A 85 -11.69 14.51 -3.68
CA ALA A 85 -12.75 15.12 -4.47
C ALA A 85 -13.12 16.50 -3.93
N TYR A 86 -13.27 16.63 -2.62
CA TYR A 86 -13.66 17.86 -1.94
C TYR A 86 -12.58 18.95 -2.08
N LEU A 87 -11.30 18.61 -1.88
CA LEU A 87 -10.17 19.53 -2.08
C LEU A 87 -10.07 20.02 -3.52
N LYS A 88 -10.35 19.16 -4.51
CA LYS A 88 -10.41 19.56 -5.93
C LYS A 88 -11.54 20.55 -6.22
N HIS A 89 -12.70 20.38 -5.59
CA HIS A 89 -13.86 21.24 -5.80
C HIS A 89 -13.67 22.63 -5.19
N LEU A 90 -13.14 22.71 -3.97
CA LEU A 90 -12.96 23.99 -3.30
C LEU A 90 -11.76 24.80 -3.81
N ARG A 91 -10.74 24.14 -4.39
CA ARG A 91 -9.45 24.75 -4.80
C ARG A 91 -8.75 25.58 -3.70
N GLU A 92 -9.24 25.54 -2.48
CA GLU A 92 -8.69 26.22 -1.31
C GLU A 92 -8.80 25.31 -0.08
N GLN A 93 -7.77 25.31 0.77
CA GLN A 93 -7.79 24.66 2.08
C GLN A 93 -8.35 25.57 3.20
N ARG A 94 -9.24 26.51 2.88
CA ARG A 94 -9.76 27.43 3.88
C ARG A 94 -10.89 26.86 4.73
N ASP A 95 -11.50 25.77 4.27
CA ASP A 95 -12.58 25.11 5.01
C ASP A 95 -12.06 24.55 6.36
N PRO A 96 -12.62 24.99 7.50
CA PRO A 96 -12.18 24.54 8.82
C PRO A 96 -12.34 23.03 9.03
N PHE A 97 -13.36 22.41 8.43
CA PHE A 97 -13.61 20.98 8.55
C PHE A 97 -12.54 20.17 7.82
N VAL A 98 -12.17 20.56 6.59
CA VAL A 98 -11.08 19.93 5.83
C VAL A 98 -9.74 20.05 6.54
N ARG A 99 -9.43 21.23 7.08
CA ARG A 99 -8.20 21.45 7.85
C ARG A 99 -8.14 20.52 9.05
N GLN A 100 -9.24 20.43 9.80
CA GLN A 100 -9.32 19.57 10.97
C GLN A 100 -9.21 18.08 10.60
N LEU A 101 -9.87 17.66 9.54
CA LEU A 101 -9.82 16.28 9.07
C LEU A 101 -8.41 15.90 8.58
N THR A 102 -7.76 16.77 7.82
CA THR A 102 -6.38 16.60 7.37
C THR A 102 -5.40 16.51 8.54
N TYR A 103 -5.59 17.37 9.56
CA TYR A 103 -4.82 17.33 10.79
C TYR A 103 -5.00 16.00 11.56
N VAL A 104 -6.23 15.51 11.66
CA VAL A 104 -6.53 14.22 12.31
C VAL A 104 -5.87 13.05 11.56
N ILE A 105 -5.96 13.03 10.22
CA ILE A 105 -5.32 12.01 9.38
C ILE A 105 -3.81 12.02 9.59
N ARG A 106 -3.18 13.19 9.48
CA ARG A 106 -1.74 13.35 9.71
C ARG A 106 -1.35 12.85 11.10
N THR A 107 -2.07 13.29 12.14
CA THR A 107 -1.77 12.92 13.53
C THR A 107 -1.92 11.41 13.75
N SER A 108 -2.94 10.79 13.15
CA SER A 108 -3.14 9.34 13.17
C SER A 108 -1.97 8.59 12.52
N LEU A 109 -1.52 9.04 11.35
CA LEU A 109 -0.40 8.42 10.63
C LEU A 109 0.92 8.58 11.39
N ILE A 110 1.20 9.75 11.98
CA ILE A 110 2.38 9.96 12.84
C ILE A 110 2.30 9.07 14.09
N LYS A 111 1.11 8.91 14.68
CA LYS A 111 0.90 8.04 15.84
C LYS A 111 1.20 6.58 15.49
N GLU A 112 0.75 6.10 14.33
CA GLU A 112 1.04 4.74 13.84
C GLU A 112 2.53 4.55 13.52
N LEU A 113 3.17 5.55 12.89
CA LEU A 113 4.61 5.56 12.66
C LEU A 113 5.38 5.43 13.99
N ARG A 114 5.06 6.24 14.99
CA ARG A 114 5.71 6.19 16.32
C ARG A 114 5.41 4.90 17.08
N ARG A 115 4.15 4.45 17.10
CA ARG A 115 3.72 3.31 17.94
C ARG A 115 4.00 1.95 17.32
N LYS A 116 4.11 1.84 16.00
CA LYS A 116 4.23 0.54 15.30
C LYS A 116 5.37 0.49 14.29
N ALA A 117 6.16 1.57 14.16
CA ALA A 117 7.14 1.72 13.10
C ALA A 117 6.52 1.47 11.71
N LYS A 118 5.28 1.98 11.51
CA LYS A 118 4.52 1.81 10.27
C LYS A 118 5.06 2.76 9.19
N ILE A 119 6.19 2.41 8.59
CA ILE A 119 6.92 3.25 7.63
C ILE A 119 6.40 2.97 6.21
N PHE A 120 5.99 4.00 5.49
CA PHE A 120 5.56 3.90 4.09
C PHE A 120 6.74 3.51 3.19
N VAL A 121 6.53 2.58 2.27
CA VAL A 121 7.53 2.17 1.28
C VAL A 121 7.05 2.59 -0.12
N PRO A 122 7.80 3.45 -0.84
CA PRO A 122 7.45 3.79 -2.23
C PRO A 122 7.61 2.56 -3.15
N ASN A 123 6.87 2.54 -4.26
CA ASN A 123 6.92 1.47 -5.27
C ASN A 123 6.76 0.06 -4.67
N SER A 124 5.77 -0.09 -3.78
CA SER A 124 5.52 -1.32 -3.05
C SER A 124 4.03 -1.64 -3.04
N TRP A 125 3.70 -2.92 -3.18
CA TRP A 125 2.32 -3.38 -3.23
C TRP A 125 2.10 -4.70 -2.49
N SER A 126 0.99 -4.79 -1.78
CA SER A 126 0.47 -6.02 -1.19
C SER A 126 -0.50 -6.65 -2.19
N LEU A 127 -0.07 -7.75 -2.80
CA LEU A 127 -0.75 -8.45 -3.89
C LEU A 127 -1.26 -9.82 -3.44
N LEU A 128 -2.16 -10.42 -4.24
CA LEU A 128 -2.52 -11.82 -4.09
C LEU A 128 -1.45 -12.68 -4.77
N GLY A 129 -0.84 -13.60 -4.02
CA GLY A 129 0.05 -14.60 -4.60
C GLY A 129 -0.75 -15.70 -5.30
N VAL A 130 -0.42 -15.99 -6.55
CA VAL A 130 -1.02 -17.04 -7.36
C VAL A 130 0.10 -17.95 -7.87
N VAL A 131 -0.18 -19.25 -7.94
CA VAL A 131 0.77 -20.24 -8.46
C VAL A 131 0.78 -20.16 -9.98
N ASP A 132 1.96 -20.25 -10.58
CA ASP A 132 2.09 -20.38 -12.04
C ASP A 132 1.75 -21.82 -12.46
N GLU A 133 0.51 -22.04 -12.88
CA GLU A 133 0.06 -23.32 -13.43
C GLU A 133 0.60 -23.57 -14.86
N SER A 134 1.03 -22.52 -15.56
CA SER A 134 1.56 -22.61 -16.93
C SER A 134 3.02 -23.07 -17.01
N ARG A 135 3.74 -23.04 -15.87
CA ARG A 135 5.17 -23.40 -15.76
C ARG A 135 6.06 -22.58 -16.69
N THR A 136 5.72 -21.30 -16.85
CA THR A 136 6.49 -20.34 -17.66
C THR A 136 7.56 -19.62 -16.84
N LEU A 137 7.43 -19.58 -15.51
CA LEU A 137 8.39 -18.94 -14.60
C LEU A 137 9.44 -19.94 -14.07
N ASN A 138 10.71 -19.52 -14.04
CA ASN A 138 11.79 -20.30 -13.43
C ASN A 138 11.86 -20.09 -11.90
N TYR A 139 12.65 -20.91 -11.22
CA TYR A 139 12.92 -20.73 -9.79
C TYR A 139 13.53 -19.35 -9.52
N GLY A 140 12.93 -18.59 -8.60
CA GLY A 140 13.34 -17.24 -8.25
C GLY A 140 12.71 -16.13 -9.11
N GLU A 141 11.87 -16.48 -10.09
CA GLU A 141 11.15 -15.51 -10.92
C GLU A 141 9.71 -15.30 -10.44
N VAL A 142 9.21 -14.08 -10.64
CA VAL A 142 7.82 -13.72 -10.39
C VAL A 142 7.30 -12.84 -11.53
N PHE A 143 6.01 -12.97 -11.83
CA PHE A 143 5.31 -12.07 -12.74
C PHE A 143 4.44 -11.08 -11.94
N ILE A 144 4.65 -9.79 -12.18
CA ILE A 144 3.89 -8.72 -11.52
C ILE A 144 3.39 -7.75 -12.58
N GLN A 145 2.07 -7.68 -12.71
CA GLN A 145 1.37 -6.67 -13.49
C GLN A 145 0.39 -5.94 -12.59
N ILE A 146 0.44 -4.61 -12.60
CA ILE A 146 -0.42 -3.78 -11.77
C ILE A 146 -1.22 -2.85 -12.65
N ASP A 147 -2.54 -2.88 -12.48
CA ASP A 147 -3.41 -1.94 -13.16
C ASP A 147 -3.28 -0.54 -12.53
N SER A 148 -3.00 0.45 -13.38
CA SER A 148 -2.78 1.84 -12.99
C SER A 148 -4.07 2.65 -12.95
N SER A 149 -5.14 2.15 -13.57
CA SER A 149 -6.40 2.88 -13.71
C SER A 149 -7.59 2.05 -13.26
N ASN A 150 -8.50 2.69 -12.53
CA ASN A 150 -9.70 2.03 -12.02
C ASN A 150 -10.86 2.08 -13.02
N GLU A 151 -10.56 2.20 -14.30
CA GLU A 151 -11.58 2.22 -15.34
C GLU A 151 -11.71 0.80 -15.88
N GLN A 152 -12.93 0.25 -15.77
CA GLN A 152 -13.33 -0.94 -16.51
C GLN A 152 -13.13 -0.65 -18.01
N ARG A 153 -11.95 -0.98 -18.52
CA ARG A 153 -11.62 -0.90 -19.94
C ARG A 153 -11.38 -2.33 -20.42
N ASP A 154 -11.79 -2.60 -21.65
CA ASP A 154 -11.72 -3.93 -22.27
C ASP A 154 -10.28 -4.41 -22.56
N GLU A 155 -9.26 -3.56 -22.36
CA GLU A 155 -7.86 -3.89 -22.59
C GLU A 155 -7.04 -3.87 -21.28
N PRO A 156 -6.15 -4.86 -21.06
CA PRO A 156 -5.27 -4.90 -19.88
C PRO A 156 -4.21 -3.79 -19.98
N THR A 157 -4.50 -2.64 -19.38
CA THR A 157 -3.61 -1.46 -19.35
C THR A 157 -2.63 -1.46 -18.16
N GLY A 158 -2.37 -2.63 -17.57
CA GLY A 158 -1.49 -2.76 -16.41
C GLY A 158 0.00 -2.64 -16.75
N GLU A 159 0.74 -1.93 -15.90
CA GLU A 159 2.20 -1.79 -15.99
C GLU A 159 2.86 -3.11 -15.55
N ILE A 160 3.80 -3.59 -16.37
CA ILE A 160 4.60 -4.80 -16.07
C ILE A 160 5.92 -4.36 -15.43
N PHE A 161 6.17 -4.86 -14.23
CA PHE A 161 7.38 -4.53 -13.48
C PHE A 161 8.53 -5.48 -13.84
N ARG A 162 9.72 -4.91 -14.04
CA ARG A 162 10.95 -5.66 -14.35
C ARG A 162 12.07 -5.23 -13.42
N GLY A 163 12.82 -6.19 -12.90
CA GLY A 163 13.96 -5.95 -12.03
C GLY A 163 13.95 -6.83 -10.77
N PRO A 164 14.95 -6.67 -9.89
CA PRO A 164 14.99 -7.39 -8.63
C PRO A 164 13.84 -6.94 -7.73
N VAL A 165 13.18 -7.91 -7.09
CA VAL A 165 12.07 -7.68 -6.17
C VAL A 165 12.30 -8.40 -4.85
N VAL A 166 11.74 -7.85 -3.78
CA VAL A 166 11.66 -8.50 -2.48
C VAL A 166 10.21 -8.90 -2.23
N VAL A 167 9.98 -10.18 -2.00
CA VAL A 167 8.67 -10.71 -1.65
C VAL A 167 8.68 -11.07 -0.17
N THR A 168 7.64 -10.68 0.55
CA THR A 168 7.49 -11.05 1.96
C THR A 168 6.02 -11.24 2.31
N ARG A 169 5.76 -12.11 3.29
CA ARG A 169 4.41 -12.36 3.82
C ARG A 169 4.34 -11.88 5.26
N ASN A 170 3.35 -11.06 5.59
CA ASN A 170 3.12 -10.59 6.95
C ASN A 170 2.18 -11.59 7.68
N PRO A 171 2.53 -12.09 8.89
CA PRO A 171 3.77 -11.86 9.63
C PRO A 171 4.93 -12.74 9.13
N CYS A 172 6.13 -12.15 9.05
CA CYS A 172 7.35 -12.87 8.72
C CYS A 172 8.25 -12.95 9.97
N PHE A 173 8.65 -14.16 10.34
CA PHE A 173 9.50 -14.40 11.52
C PHE A 173 10.83 -15.10 11.19
N HIS A 174 11.05 -15.53 9.94
CA HIS A 174 12.23 -16.29 9.55
C HIS A 174 12.97 -15.65 8.36
N PRO A 175 14.30 -15.45 8.43
CA PRO A 175 15.13 -14.83 7.38
C PRO A 175 15.31 -15.66 6.10
N GLY A 176 14.64 -16.80 6.00
CA GLY A 176 14.70 -17.72 4.85
C GLY A 176 13.40 -17.80 4.06
N MET A 177 12.49 -16.85 4.28
CA MET A 177 11.27 -16.66 3.48
C MET A 177 11.46 -15.55 2.46
#